data_AF-A0A8S3R908-F1
#
_entry.id   AF-A0A8S3R908-F1
#
_cell.length_a   1.000
_cell.length_b   1.000
_cell.length_c   1.000
_cell.angle_alpha   90.00
_cell.angle_beta   90.00
_cell.angle_gamma   90.00
#
_symmetry.space_group_name_H-M   'P 1'
#
loop_
_entity.id
_entity.type
_entity.pdbx_description
1 polymer ?
#
loop_
_entity_poly.entity_id
_entity_poly.type
_entity_poly.pdbx_seq_one_letter_code
_entity_poly.pdbx_strand_id
1 'polypeptide(L)'
;MKNDPTLPEQNFGFTEQNYIVSVITDMMKITSNCVTFIPRTTEKDFVYIQNAGECNSAIGRTGGAQILNLGDKCLKNGTIMHELMHTLGFWHEHTRPDRDDYIHVYENNILKEYTYNFYKMPANSVMLLEKYDYCSIMHYSPTTFSTDPLKHTFEPRHHVDCEIGQRDYLTEKDIKRIQKLYNCGMHEKVGEMCAKPITPRNGNVTFSDTKISSKIQYNCSTGYVLIGPSERFCRNDVTWSGDEPLCLPTNNVLNFCNFDEPGTCNWNPDISDPDQDYEEWSKQAGSTKTPRTGPVFDHTRETSEGFYMYVESSEKYKPTQNQTRKFRIRNSNISHGDVEGGVCMSSQTKLIWKDDGTNSQKWIRRIISTQIKPDSMGKMIDIIIEVDIGQSATPWESDIAVDDILIASCNQIKTYEDWLEKHASTMVPQPVG
;
A
#
# COMPACT_ATOMS: atom_id res chain seq x y z
N MET A 1 -16.24 -0.25 -13.97
CA MET A 1 -16.33 0.91 -14.88
C MET A 1 -16.44 0.40 -16.31
N LYS A 2 -17.65 -0.06 -16.69
CA LYS A 2 -17.98 -0.36 -18.09
C LYS A 2 -19.08 0.61 -18.48
N ASN A 3 -18.97 1.20 -19.68
CA ASN A 3 -19.99 2.09 -20.19
C ASN A 3 -21.30 1.32 -20.41
N ASP A 4 -22.33 1.71 -19.66
CA ASP A 4 -23.71 1.28 -19.88
C ASP A 4 -24.43 2.46 -20.56
N PRO A 5 -24.85 2.33 -21.83
CA PRO A 5 -25.47 3.44 -22.57
C PRO A 5 -26.83 3.89 -22.00
N THR A 6 -27.36 3.17 -21.01
CA THR A 6 -28.56 3.56 -20.26
C THR A 6 -28.27 4.39 -19.01
N LEU A 7 -26.99 4.60 -18.66
CA LEU A 7 -26.53 5.35 -17.50
C LEU A 7 -25.73 6.59 -17.92
N PRO A 8 -25.61 7.63 -17.06
CA PRO A 8 -24.81 8.82 -17.36
C PRO A 8 -23.37 8.46 -17.66
N GLU A 9 -22.71 9.17 -18.57
CA GLU A 9 -21.35 8.86 -19.00
C GLU A 9 -20.35 8.91 -17.84
N GLN A 10 -19.50 7.89 -17.73
CA GLN A 10 -18.40 7.82 -16.77
C GLN A 10 -17.31 8.81 -17.19
N ASN A 11 -17.49 10.09 -16.86
CA ASN A 11 -16.57 11.20 -17.21
C ASN A 11 -15.26 11.19 -16.40
N PHE A 12 -14.63 10.02 -16.23
CA PHE A 12 -13.30 9.88 -15.65
C PHE A 12 -12.28 9.49 -16.70
N GLY A 13 -11.13 10.15 -16.71
CA GLY A 13 -9.95 9.73 -17.45
C GLY A 13 -9.34 8.44 -16.88
N PHE A 14 -8.50 7.78 -17.67
CA PHE A 14 -7.84 6.52 -17.28
C PHE A 14 -7.10 6.60 -15.93
N THR A 15 -6.39 7.71 -15.68
CA THR A 15 -5.66 7.94 -14.43
C THR A 15 -6.59 8.01 -13.21
N GLU A 16 -7.71 8.71 -13.34
CA GLU A 16 -8.69 8.88 -12.25
C GLU A 16 -9.39 7.55 -11.96
N GLN A 17 -9.75 6.80 -12.99
CA GLN A 17 -10.31 5.45 -12.84
C GLN A 17 -9.34 4.52 -12.09
N ASN A 18 -8.05 4.53 -12.45
CA ASN A 18 -7.04 3.73 -11.77
C ASN A 18 -6.85 4.15 -10.31
N TYR A 19 -6.91 5.44 -10.02
CA TYR A 19 -6.82 5.95 -8.64
C TYR A 19 -8.04 5.54 -7.79
N ILE A 20 -9.25 5.63 -8.35
CA ILE A 20 -10.46 5.15 -7.68
C ILE A 20 -10.35 3.64 -7.39
N VAL A 21 -9.91 2.85 -8.39
CA VAL A 21 -9.70 1.40 -8.22
C VAL A 21 -8.64 1.09 -7.18
N SER A 22 -7.55 1.86 -7.10
CA SER A 22 -6.53 1.64 -6.08
C SER A 22 -7.09 1.88 -4.68
N VAL A 23 -7.84 2.96 -4.47
CA VAL A 23 -8.45 3.25 -3.15
C VAL A 23 -9.49 2.19 -2.76
N ILE A 24 -10.31 1.72 -3.71
CA ILE A 24 -11.24 0.60 -3.49
C ILE A 24 -10.47 -0.66 -3.06
N THR A 25 -9.36 -0.97 -3.75
CA THR A 25 -8.52 -2.12 -3.44
C THR A 25 -7.89 -1.98 -2.05
N ASP A 26 -7.43 -0.79 -1.68
CA ASP A 26 -6.85 -0.54 -0.36
C ASP A 26 -7.90 -0.69 0.74
N MET A 27 -9.12 -0.19 0.54
CA MET A 27 -10.22 -0.42 1.47
C MET A 27 -10.55 -1.90 1.64
N MET A 28 -10.56 -2.68 0.55
CA MET A 28 -10.73 -4.14 0.62
C MET A 28 -9.62 -4.77 1.47
N LYS A 29 -8.36 -4.40 1.26
CA LYS A 29 -7.22 -4.93 2.04
C LYS A 29 -7.29 -4.54 3.52
N ILE A 30 -7.53 -3.27 3.82
CA ILE A 30 -7.62 -2.74 5.19
C ILE A 30 -8.76 -3.44 5.96
N THR A 31 -9.85 -3.76 5.27
CA THR A 31 -10.97 -4.51 5.85
C THR A 31 -10.80 -6.03 5.81
N SER A 32 -9.59 -6.53 5.50
CA SER A 32 -9.28 -7.97 5.40
C SER A 32 -10.15 -8.72 4.38
N ASN A 33 -10.45 -8.07 3.25
CA ASN A 33 -11.37 -8.52 2.21
C ASN A 33 -12.76 -8.92 2.74
N CYS A 34 -13.17 -8.37 3.88
CA CYS A 34 -14.49 -8.56 4.46
C CYS A 34 -15.60 -8.22 3.46
N VAL A 35 -15.43 -7.11 2.76
CA VAL A 35 -16.24 -6.71 1.61
C VAL A 35 -15.34 -6.62 0.40
N THR A 36 -15.82 -7.13 -0.74
CA THR A 36 -15.08 -7.12 -1.99
C THR A 36 -15.83 -6.35 -3.06
N PHE A 37 -15.11 -5.51 -3.78
CA PHE A 37 -15.63 -4.78 -4.92
C PHE A 37 -15.09 -5.44 -6.19
N ILE A 38 -15.98 -5.99 -7.00
CA ILE A 38 -15.63 -6.66 -8.25
C ILE A 38 -16.15 -5.86 -9.44
N PRO A 39 -15.43 -5.84 -10.57
CA PRO A 39 -15.96 -5.27 -11.80
C PRO A 39 -17.25 -6.00 -12.20
N ARG A 40 -18.34 -5.25 -12.32
CA ARG A 40 -19.62 -5.78 -12.77
C ARG A 40 -19.48 -6.51 -14.10
N THR A 41 -20.12 -7.67 -14.18
CA THR A 41 -20.38 -8.43 -15.40
C THR A 41 -21.86 -8.33 -15.77
N THR A 42 -22.72 -9.00 -15.01
CA THR A 42 -24.16 -9.19 -15.29
C THR A 42 -25.02 -8.99 -14.04
N GLU A 43 -24.40 -8.65 -12.91
CA GLU A 43 -25.08 -8.50 -11.62
C GLU A 43 -26.16 -7.41 -11.73
N LYS A 44 -27.33 -7.72 -11.18
CA LYS A 44 -28.52 -6.86 -11.25
C LYS A 44 -28.32 -5.56 -10.46
N ASP A 45 -27.76 -5.68 -9.26
CA ASP A 45 -27.55 -4.56 -8.36
C ASP A 45 -26.06 -4.26 -8.30
N PHE A 46 -25.69 -3.00 -8.51
CA PHE A 46 -24.30 -2.60 -8.63
C PHE A 46 -24.12 -1.11 -8.33
N VAL A 47 -22.90 -0.77 -7.95
CA VAL A 47 -22.49 0.62 -7.74
C VAL A 47 -21.96 1.17 -9.06
N TYR A 48 -22.53 2.28 -9.50
CA TYR A 48 -22.11 3.02 -10.68
C TYR A 48 -21.41 4.30 -10.24
N ILE A 49 -20.08 4.30 -10.34
CA ILE A 49 -19.25 5.44 -9.97
C ILE A 49 -19.18 6.39 -11.15
N GLN A 50 -19.50 7.67 -10.96
CA GLN A 50 -19.49 8.69 -12.01
C GLN A 50 -18.84 10.00 -11.53
N ASN A 51 -18.31 10.78 -12.48
CA ASN A 51 -17.83 12.14 -12.18
C ASN A 51 -19.02 13.09 -12.19
N ALA A 52 -19.35 13.61 -11.02
CA ALA A 52 -20.32 14.67 -10.81
C ALA A 52 -19.74 15.63 -9.78
N GLY A 53 -19.98 16.94 -9.88
CA GLY A 53 -19.28 17.97 -9.09
C GLY A 53 -19.42 17.92 -7.55
N GLU A 54 -20.07 16.90 -7.00
CA GLU A 54 -20.31 16.67 -5.57
C GLU A 54 -19.79 15.28 -5.14
N CYS A 55 -19.60 15.09 -3.83
CA CYS A 55 -19.27 13.78 -3.24
C CYS A 55 -20.52 13.27 -2.52
N ASN A 56 -21.16 12.22 -3.03
CA ASN A 56 -22.27 11.58 -2.34
C ASN A 56 -22.49 10.13 -2.81
N SER A 57 -23.09 9.33 -1.93
CA SER A 57 -23.58 7.99 -2.24
C SER A 57 -24.88 7.72 -1.51
N ALA A 58 -25.71 6.85 -2.09
CA ALA A 58 -26.84 6.29 -1.36
C ALA A 58 -26.35 5.34 -0.25
N ILE A 59 -27.15 5.22 0.81
CA ILE A 59 -26.75 4.46 2.00
C ILE A 59 -27.23 3.01 1.89
N GLY A 60 -26.28 2.08 1.85
CA GLY A 60 -26.54 0.65 1.67
C GLY A 60 -27.01 0.31 0.25
N ARG A 61 -27.44 -0.94 0.04
CA ARG A 61 -27.93 -1.44 -1.26
C ARG A 61 -29.35 -0.94 -1.53
N THR A 62 -29.51 -0.09 -2.55
CA THR A 62 -30.83 0.42 -2.98
C THR A 62 -31.51 -0.43 -4.06
N GLY A 63 -30.74 -1.27 -4.76
CA GLY A 63 -31.21 -2.12 -5.86
C GLY A 63 -31.06 -1.45 -7.24
N GLY A 64 -30.75 -2.25 -8.26
CA GLY A 64 -30.40 -1.75 -9.59
C GLY A 64 -29.07 -1.00 -9.62
N ALA A 65 -28.96 -0.03 -10.53
CA ALA A 65 -27.82 0.87 -10.62
C ALA A 65 -27.87 1.92 -9.49
N GLN A 66 -26.94 1.84 -8.55
CA GLN A 66 -26.80 2.81 -7.47
C GLN A 66 -25.65 3.78 -7.78
N ILE A 67 -25.97 5.06 -7.92
CA ILE A 67 -24.97 6.08 -8.29
C ILE A 67 -24.12 6.47 -7.08
N LEU A 68 -22.81 6.47 -7.28
CA LEU A 68 -21.81 7.05 -6.37
C LEU A 68 -21.13 8.20 -7.12
N ASN A 69 -21.33 9.43 -6.64
CA ASN A 69 -20.81 10.63 -7.26
C ASN A 69 -19.44 10.98 -6.66
N LEU A 70 -18.43 11.12 -7.51
CA LEU A 70 -17.10 11.60 -7.14
C LEU A 70 -16.67 12.72 -8.08
N GLY A 71 -16.82 13.97 -7.64
CA GLY A 71 -16.27 15.12 -8.36
C GLY A 71 -14.76 15.21 -8.26
N ASP A 72 -14.15 16.11 -9.03
CA ASP A 72 -12.69 16.30 -9.05
C ASP A 72 -12.11 16.56 -7.65
N LYS A 73 -12.83 17.31 -6.80
CA LYS A 73 -12.43 17.59 -5.40
C LYS A 73 -12.59 16.39 -4.46
N CYS A 74 -13.34 15.38 -4.89
CA CYS A 74 -13.62 14.15 -4.16
C CYS A 74 -12.55 13.07 -4.39
N LEU A 75 -11.67 13.24 -5.38
CA LEU A 75 -10.59 12.31 -5.71
C LEU A 75 -9.44 12.39 -4.68
N LYS A 76 -9.78 12.07 -3.42
CA LYS A 76 -8.88 11.92 -2.29
C LYS A 76 -9.19 10.59 -1.62
N ASN A 77 -8.15 9.89 -1.16
CA ASN A 77 -8.26 8.57 -0.55
C ASN A 77 -9.41 8.48 0.47
N GLY A 78 -9.37 9.29 1.54
CA GLY A 78 -10.40 9.21 2.57
C GLY A 78 -11.79 9.70 2.15
N THR A 79 -11.90 10.62 1.17
CA THR A 79 -13.21 11.00 0.63
C THR A 79 -13.85 9.85 -0.14
N ILE A 80 -13.08 9.14 -0.97
CA ILE A 80 -13.58 7.96 -1.68
C ILE A 80 -13.98 6.87 -0.67
N MET A 81 -13.15 6.60 0.35
CA MET A 81 -13.49 5.66 1.42
C MET A 81 -14.77 6.05 2.19
N HIS A 82 -14.99 7.34 2.44
CA HIS A 82 -16.22 7.86 3.06
C HIS A 82 -17.47 7.54 2.21
N GLU A 83 -17.42 7.81 0.91
CA GLU A 83 -18.55 7.50 0.01
C GLU A 83 -18.77 5.98 -0.16
N LEU A 84 -17.69 5.19 -0.10
CA LEU A 84 -17.79 3.73 -0.07
C LEU A 84 -18.42 3.24 1.25
N MET A 85 -18.12 3.86 2.39
CA MET A 85 -18.79 3.53 3.66
C MET A 85 -20.28 3.83 3.61
N HIS A 86 -20.71 4.94 2.99
CA HIS A 86 -22.14 5.15 2.72
C HIS A 86 -22.73 4.01 1.90
N THR A 87 -22.06 3.65 0.81
CA THR A 87 -22.46 2.53 -0.06
C THR A 87 -22.60 1.20 0.71
N LEU A 88 -21.74 0.98 1.71
CA LEU A 88 -21.78 -0.18 2.60
C LEU A 88 -22.85 -0.09 3.71
N GLY A 89 -23.57 1.02 3.83
CA GLY A 89 -24.69 1.18 4.76
C GLY A 89 -24.41 2.01 6.01
N PHE A 90 -23.30 2.75 6.05
CA PHE A 90 -22.95 3.58 7.20
C PHE A 90 -23.47 5.01 7.07
N TRP A 91 -24.15 5.49 8.13
CA TRP A 91 -24.56 6.88 8.29
C TRP A 91 -23.42 7.71 8.91
N HIS A 92 -23.55 9.04 8.89
CA HIS A 92 -22.58 9.92 9.55
C HIS A 92 -22.58 9.71 11.07
N GLU A 93 -21.41 9.75 11.69
CA GLU A 93 -21.22 9.41 13.10
C GLU A 93 -22.01 10.33 14.06
N HIS A 94 -22.10 11.62 13.73
CA HIS A 94 -22.82 12.62 14.54
C HIS A 94 -24.35 12.48 14.48
N THR A 95 -24.86 11.58 13.62
CA THR A 95 -26.30 11.27 13.51
C THR A 95 -26.70 10.07 14.37
N ARG A 96 -25.77 9.45 15.10
CA ARG A 96 -26.11 8.31 15.97
C ARG A 96 -27.20 8.67 17.01
N PRO A 97 -28.09 7.73 17.37
CA PRO A 97 -29.12 7.95 18.38
C PRO A 97 -28.57 8.40 19.75
N ASP A 98 -27.39 7.89 20.11
CA ASP A 98 -26.66 8.14 21.37
C ASP A 98 -25.68 9.33 21.30
N ARG A 99 -25.61 10.05 20.17
CA ARG A 99 -24.60 11.10 19.95
C ARG A 99 -24.60 12.23 20.99
N ASP A 100 -25.74 12.53 21.61
CA ASP A 100 -25.86 13.62 22.59
C ASP A 100 -25.11 13.35 23.90
N ASP A 101 -24.73 12.09 24.17
CA ASP A 101 -23.85 11.71 25.28
C ASP A 101 -22.38 12.08 24.98
N TYR A 102 -22.04 12.29 23.70
CA TYR A 102 -20.67 12.46 23.22
C TYR A 102 -20.37 13.86 22.69
N ILE A 103 -21.34 14.49 22.02
CA ILE A 103 -21.21 15.84 21.46
C ILE A 103 -22.39 16.72 21.89
N HIS A 104 -22.18 18.03 21.89
CA HIS A 104 -23.23 19.04 22.00
C HIS A 104 -23.38 19.78 20.67
N VAL A 105 -24.59 19.79 20.10
CA VAL A 105 -24.89 20.46 18.83
C VAL A 105 -25.48 21.85 19.08
N TYR A 106 -24.89 22.86 18.44
CA TYR A 106 -25.29 24.25 18.50
C TYR A 106 -26.25 24.59 17.36
N GLU A 107 -27.55 24.32 17.53
CA GLU A 107 -28.55 24.53 16.47
C GLU A 107 -28.55 25.95 15.89
N ASN A 108 -28.36 26.97 16.74
CA ASN A 108 -28.29 28.37 16.30
C ASN A 108 -27.07 28.70 15.44
N ASN A 109 -26.03 27.85 15.45
CA ASN A 109 -24.85 28.03 14.63
C ASN A 109 -24.99 27.36 13.26
N ILE A 110 -26.02 26.55 13.01
CA ILE A 110 -26.22 25.81 11.76
C ILE A 110 -27.03 26.66 10.76
N LEU A 111 -26.60 26.68 9.50
CA LEU A 111 -27.36 27.27 8.39
C LEU A 111 -28.74 26.60 8.30
N LYS A 112 -29.81 27.41 8.30
CA LYS A 112 -31.19 26.95 8.49
C LYS A 112 -31.59 25.85 7.49
N GLU A 113 -31.16 25.99 6.25
CA GLU A 113 -31.40 25.03 5.16
C GLU A 113 -30.71 23.67 5.36
N TYR A 114 -29.68 23.57 6.20
CA TYR A 114 -28.92 22.34 6.45
C TYR A 114 -29.19 21.71 7.83
N THR A 115 -30.13 22.26 8.59
CA THR A 115 -30.49 21.74 9.93
C THR A 115 -30.83 20.25 9.92
N TYR A 116 -31.44 19.75 8.84
CA TYR A 116 -31.82 18.34 8.72
C TYR A 116 -30.62 17.37 8.71
N ASN A 117 -29.43 17.82 8.31
CA ASN A 117 -28.20 16.99 8.33
C ASN A 117 -27.72 16.66 9.75
N PHE A 118 -28.26 17.33 10.77
CA PHE A 118 -27.90 17.13 12.18
C PHE A 118 -28.95 16.33 12.96
N TYR A 119 -30.03 15.91 12.30
CA TYR A 119 -31.04 15.06 12.90
C TYR A 119 -30.47 13.68 13.22
N LYS A 120 -30.81 13.19 14.41
CA LYS A 120 -30.41 11.84 14.83
C LYS A 120 -31.23 10.80 14.08
N MET A 121 -30.57 9.72 13.72
CA MET A 121 -31.23 8.54 13.18
C MET A 121 -32.11 7.88 14.24
N PRO A 122 -33.29 7.37 13.88
CA PRO A 122 -34.10 6.56 14.78
C PRO A 122 -33.33 5.35 15.31
N ALA A 123 -33.44 5.05 16.61
CA ALA A 123 -32.71 3.94 17.24
C ALA A 123 -33.04 2.56 16.65
N ASN A 124 -34.21 2.41 16.04
CA ASN A 124 -34.64 1.18 15.36
C ASN A 124 -34.17 1.08 13.91
N SER A 125 -33.60 2.14 13.32
CA SER A 125 -33.12 2.16 11.94
C SER A 125 -31.61 2.02 11.82
N VAL A 126 -30.87 2.05 12.93
CA VAL A 126 -29.40 1.93 12.92
C VAL A 126 -28.92 0.95 13.99
N MET A 127 -27.84 0.23 13.69
CA MET A 127 -27.18 -0.68 14.62
C MET A 127 -25.94 -0.01 15.22
N LEU A 128 -25.87 0.05 16.55
CA LEU A 128 -24.68 0.55 17.26
C LEU A 128 -23.63 -0.56 17.35
N LEU A 129 -22.85 -0.73 16.28
CA LEU A 129 -21.89 -1.83 16.16
C LEU A 129 -20.62 -1.63 17.00
N GLU A 130 -20.30 -0.39 17.35
CA GLU A 130 -19.16 0.01 18.20
C GLU A 130 -19.49 1.26 19.04
N LYS A 131 -18.63 1.58 20.01
CA LYS A 131 -18.66 2.87 20.74
C LYS A 131 -18.57 4.06 19.78
N TYR A 132 -19.00 5.23 20.25
CA TYR A 132 -18.85 6.48 19.52
C TYR A 132 -17.38 6.73 19.15
N ASP A 133 -17.17 7.24 17.94
CA ASP A 133 -15.86 7.45 17.38
C ASP A 133 -15.68 8.86 16.82
N TYR A 134 -15.17 9.76 17.66
CA TYR A 134 -14.90 11.15 17.30
C TYR A 134 -14.02 11.28 16.04
N CYS A 135 -13.11 10.33 15.83
CA CYS A 135 -12.14 10.34 14.74
C CYS A 135 -12.64 9.60 13.49
N SER A 136 -13.87 9.08 13.51
CA SER A 136 -14.42 8.30 12.39
C SER A 136 -14.36 9.12 11.10
N ILE A 137 -14.00 8.47 10.00
CA ILE A 137 -14.06 9.08 8.67
C ILE A 137 -15.48 9.53 8.32
N MET A 138 -16.49 8.96 8.99
CA MET A 138 -17.90 9.27 8.84
C MET A 138 -18.36 10.43 9.73
N HIS A 139 -17.48 11.04 10.52
CA HIS A 139 -17.82 12.21 11.32
C HIS A 139 -17.73 13.50 10.48
N TYR A 140 -18.67 14.43 10.68
CA TYR A 140 -18.53 15.80 10.17
C TYR A 140 -17.40 16.55 10.86
N SER A 141 -16.90 17.61 10.23
CA SER A 141 -16.00 18.56 10.88
C SER A 141 -16.81 19.50 11.79
N PRO A 142 -16.27 19.98 12.93
CA PRO A 142 -16.96 20.90 13.83
C PRO A 142 -17.52 22.17 13.18
N THR A 143 -17.00 22.60 12.03
CA THR A 143 -17.45 23.81 11.32
C THR A 143 -18.40 23.54 10.15
N THR A 144 -18.72 22.27 9.87
CA THR A 144 -19.58 21.89 8.74
C THR A 144 -20.96 22.55 8.86
N PHE A 145 -21.41 23.22 7.78
CA PHE A 145 -22.66 23.98 7.68
C PHE A 145 -22.84 25.11 8.71
N SER A 146 -21.74 25.64 9.25
CA SER A 146 -21.81 26.79 10.15
C SER A 146 -22.28 28.06 9.45
N THR A 147 -23.07 28.88 10.16
CA THR A 147 -23.44 30.25 9.79
C THR A 147 -22.24 31.20 9.79
N ASP A 148 -21.17 30.84 10.50
CA ASP A 148 -19.93 31.59 10.62
C ASP A 148 -18.75 30.60 10.59
N PRO A 149 -17.81 30.69 9.64
CA PRO A 149 -16.68 29.76 9.52
C PRO A 149 -15.81 29.62 10.79
N LEU A 150 -15.87 30.59 11.71
CA LEU A 150 -15.14 30.57 12.98
C LEU A 150 -15.91 29.92 14.13
N LYS A 151 -17.19 29.59 13.93
CA LYS A 151 -18.03 28.95 14.94
C LYS A 151 -18.21 27.48 14.64
N HIS A 152 -18.17 26.67 15.69
CA HIS A 152 -18.50 25.27 15.59
C HIS A 152 -20.03 25.07 15.61
N THR A 153 -20.52 24.15 14.77
CA THR A 153 -21.89 23.64 14.81
C THR A 153 -22.07 22.55 15.86
N PHE A 154 -20.97 21.95 16.36
CA PHE A 154 -20.98 21.07 17.51
C PHE A 154 -19.60 21.00 18.20
N GLU A 155 -19.56 20.53 19.43
CA GLU A 155 -18.31 20.28 20.17
C GLU A 155 -18.34 18.95 20.93
N PRO A 156 -17.18 18.31 21.17
CA PRO A 156 -17.11 17.12 22.00
C PRO A 156 -17.32 17.46 23.48
N ARG A 157 -18.06 16.60 24.19
CA ARG A 157 -18.26 16.69 25.65
C ARG A 157 -17.07 16.20 26.47
N HIS A 158 -16.17 15.46 25.83
CA HIS A 158 -14.99 14.88 26.43
C HIS A 158 -13.74 15.32 25.69
N HIS A 159 -12.57 15.15 26.31
CA HIS A 159 -11.31 15.37 25.64
C HIS A 159 -11.12 14.35 24.50
N VAL A 160 -10.60 14.81 23.37
CA VAL A 160 -10.42 14.02 22.15
C VAL A 160 -9.00 14.24 21.62
N ASP A 161 -8.26 13.15 21.44
CA ASP A 161 -6.88 13.13 20.93
C ASP A 161 -6.83 12.92 19.41
N CYS A 162 -7.71 13.59 18.65
CA CYS A 162 -7.72 13.53 17.19
C CYS A 162 -8.48 14.71 16.58
N GLU A 163 -8.29 14.90 15.27
CA GLU A 163 -9.06 15.86 14.49
C GLU A 163 -10.43 15.27 14.11
N ILE A 164 -11.50 15.83 14.69
CA ILE A 164 -12.87 15.45 14.33
C ILE A 164 -13.17 15.92 12.90
N GLY A 165 -13.60 14.99 12.05
CA GLY A 165 -13.83 15.26 10.64
C GLY A 165 -12.62 15.00 9.74
N GLN A 166 -11.60 14.29 10.23
CA GLN A 166 -10.50 13.79 9.39
C GLN A 166 -11.01 13.02 8.16
N ARG A 167 -10.27 13.10 7.06
CA ARG A 167 -10.55 12.45 5.77
C ARG A 167 -9.31 11.76 5.20
N ASP A 168 -8.51 11.18 6.07
CA ASP A 168 -7.24 10.56 5.73
C ASP A 168 -7.31 9.02 5.76
N TYR A 169 -8.00 8.43 6.75
CA TYR A 169 -8.02 6.97 6.94
C TYR A 169 -9.30 6.44 7.62
N LEU A 170 -9.58 5.14 7.47
CA LEU A 170 -10.57 4.43 8.28
C LEU A 170 -10.02 4.17 9.68
N THR A 171 -10.76 4.53 10.73
CA THR A 171 -10.35 4.17 12.10
C THR A 171 -10.49 2.67 12.35
N GLU A 172 -9.87 2.16 13.42
CA GLU A 172 -10.06 0.77 13.85
C GLU A 172 -11.54 0.44 14.10
N LYS A 173 -12.32 1.41 14.60
CA LYS A 173 -13.76 1.24 14.82
C LYS A 173 -14.54 1.24 13.51
N ASP A 174 -14.18 2.08 12.53
CA ASP A 174 -14.78 2.05 11.19
C ASP A 174 -14.61 0.65 10.55
N ILE A 175 -13.41 0.09 10.64
CA ILE A 175 -13.09 -1.25 10.12
C ILE A 175 -13.91 -2.33 10.84
N LYS A 176 -13.94 -2.32 12.18
CA LYS A 176 -14.72 -3.28 12.97
C LYS A 176 -16.22 -3.19 12.70
N ARG A 177 -16.75 -1.98 12.45
CA ARG A 177 -18.16 -1.80 12.09
C ARG A 177 -18.49 -2.46 10.76
N ILE A 178 -17.65 -2.32 9.73
CA ILE A 178 -17.80 -3.04 8.45
C ILE A 178 -17.81 -4.55 8.71
N GLN A 179 -16.84 -5.05 9.47
CA GLN A 179 -16.71 -6.48 9.79
C GLN A 179 -17.93 -7.04 10.53
N LYS A 180 -18.45 -6.31 11.52
CA LYS A 180 -19.65 -6.73 12.26
C LYS A 180 -20.91 -6.68 11.40
N LEU A 181 -21.09 -5.62 10.59
CA LEU A 181 -22.28 -5.45 9.75
C LEU A 181 -22.38 -6.55 8.70
N TYR A 182 -21.25 -6.87 8.05
CA TYR A 182 -21.17 -7.87 7.00
C TYR A 182 -20.85 -9.28 7.52
N ASN A 183 -20.90 -9.48 8.84
CA ASN A 183 -20.69 -10.78 9.47
C ASN A 183 -19.35 -11.43 9.07
N CYS A 184 -18.35 -10.59 8.83
CA CYS A 184 -17.03 -11.01 8.38
C CYS A 184 -16.34 -11.75 9.51
N GLY A 185 -16.09 -13.04 9.30
CA GLY A 185 -15.60 -13.95 10.32
C GLY A 185 -16.69 -14.76 11.05
N MET A 186 -17.96 -14.70 10.62
CA MET A 186 -19.08 -15.45 11.24
C MET A 186 -19.83 -16.41 10.28
N HIS A 187 -19.36 -16.60 9.05
CA HIS A 187 -19.70 -17.79 8.26
C HIS A 187 -18.66 -18.88 8.55
N GLU A 188 -19.05 -19.89 9.34
CA GLU A 188 -18.36 -21.17 9.57
C GLU A 188 -16.85 -21.19 9.29
N LYS A 189 -16.02 -20.63 10.19
CA LYS A 189 -14.60 -20.98 10.22
C LYS A 189 -14.41 -22.32 10.91
N VAL A 190 -14.53 -23.39 10.14
CA VAL A 190 -13.65 -24.54 10.36
C VAL A 190 -12.22 -24.02 10.13
N GLY A 191 -11.52 -23.72 11.23
CA GLY A 191 -10.10 -23.37 11.26
C GLY A 191 -9.81 -21.86 11.19
N GLU A 192 -9.55 -21.25 12.35
CA GLU A 192 -8.91 -19.92 12.50
C GLU A 192 -7.44 -19.95 12.05
N MET A 193 -7.12 -20.64 10.95
CA MET A 193 -5.80 -21.10 10.61
C MET A 193 -5.48 -20.79 9.15
N CYS A 194 -4.38 -20.08 8.90
CA CYS A 194 -3.78 -19.98 7.59
C CYS A 194 -3.48 -21.37 7.01
N ALA A 195 -3.41 -21.44 5.68
CA ALA A 195 -3.02 -22.65 4.97
C ALA A 195 -1.72 -23.23 5.56
N LYS A 196 -1.62 -24.55 5.64
CA LYS A 196 -0.40 -25.18 6.14
C LYS A 196 0.79 -24.72 5.28
N PRO A 197 1.87 -24.18 5.88
CA PRO A 197 3.03 -23.69 5.13
C PRO A 197 3.64 -24.77 4.24
N ILE A 198 3.99 -24.42 3.01
CA ILE A 198 4.70 -25.33 2.10
C ILE A 198 6.17 -25.33 2.50
N THR A 199 6.75 -26.51 2.62
CA THR A 199 8.19 -26.63 2.89
C THR A 199 8.98 -26.33 1.60
N PRO A 200 9.88 -25.34 1.59
CA PRO A 200 10.68 -25.04 0.41
C PRO A 200 11.54 -26.25 0.04
N ARG A 201 11.70 -26.49 -1.27
CA ARG A 201 12.64 -27.52 -1.74
C ARG A 201 14.05 -27.14 -1.27
N ASN A 202 14.76 -28.09 -0.66
CA ASN A 202 16.07 -27.85 -0.02
C ASN A 202 16.00 -26.88 1.17
N GLY A 203 14.86 -26.76 1.82
CA GLY A 203 14.68 -26.01 3.05
C GLY A 203 13.79 -26.73 4.05
N ASN A 204 13.47 -26.03 5.12
CA ASN A 204 12.51 -26.44 6.13
C ASN A 204 11.63 -25.26 6.54
N VAL A 205 10.51 -25.57 7.19
CA VAL A 205 9.63 -24.59 7.81
C VAL A 205 9.26 -25.08 9.21
N THR A 206 9.35 -24.20 10.20
CA THR A 206 9.04 -24.47 11.61
C THR A 206 7.90 -23.58 12.09
N PHE A 207 6.94 -24.16 12.79
CA PHE A 207 5.77 -23.47 13.34
C PHE A 207 5.11 -24.27 14.45
N SER A 208 4.49 -23.59 15.43
CA SER A 208 3.71 -24.24 16.51
C SER A 208 2.28 -24.51 16.10
N ASP A 209 1.69 -23.58 15.35
CA ASP A 209 0.34 -23.63 14.82
C ASP A 209 0.26 -22.67 13.62
N THR A 210 -0.86 -22.69 12.92
CA THR A 210 -1.09 -21.81 11.76
C THR A 210 -2.19 -20.80 12.04
N LYS A 211 -2.49 -20.51 13.31
CA LYS A 211 -3.58 -19.60 13.67
C LYS A 211 -3.28 -18.17 13.26
N ILE A 212 -4.31 -17.32 13.20
CA ILE A 212 -4.14 -15.88 13.06
C ILE A 212 -3.16 -15.36 14.12
N SER A 213 -2.28 -14.44 13.72
CA SER A 213 -1.17 -13.88 14.47
C SER A 213 0.00 -14.85 14.73
N SER A 214 -0.10 -16.10 14.30
CA SER A 214 1.02 -17.04 14.42
C SER A 214 2.12 -16.71 13.43
N LYS A 215 3.34 -16.95 13.88
CA LYS A 215 4.58 -16.74 13.13
C LYS A 215 5.14 -18.09 12.71
N ILE A 216 5.58 -18.18 11.47
CA ILE A 216 6.29 -19.34 10.92
C ILE A 216 7.68 -18.90 10.49
N GLN A 217 8.64 -19.82 10.53
CA GLN A 217 10.03 -19.55 10.19
C GLN A 217 10.51 -20.51 9.12
N TYR A 218 11.24 -19.98 8.14
CA TYR A 218 11.83 -20.73 7.06
C TYR A 218 13.34 -20.73 7.16
N ASN A 219 13.96 -21.84 6.79
CA ASN A 219 15.40 -21.92 6.68
C ASN A 219 15.81 -22.82 5.51
N CYS A 220 16.94 -22.51 4.88
CA CYS A 220 17.49 -23.32 3.80
C CYS A 220 18.52 -24.33 4.33
N SER A 221 18.63 -25.45 3.62
CA SER A 221 19.68 -26.44 3.87
C SER A 221 21.04 -25.87 3.49
N THR A 222 22.12 -26.44 4.05
CA THR A 222 23.49 -26.05 3.71
C THR A 222 23.72 -26.05 2.19
N GLY A 223 24.31 -24.97 1.66
CA GLY A 223 24.53 -24.76 0.22
C GLY A 223 23.39 -24.07 -0.52
N TYR A 224 22.38 -23.56 0.20
CA TYR A 224 21.25 -22.82 -0.37
C TYR A 224 21.02 -21.50 0.36
N VAL A 225 20.54 -20.48 -0.37
CA VAL A 225 20.17 -19.14 0.11
C VAL A 225 18.65 -19.02 0.08
N LEU A 226 18.07 -18.46 1.14
CA LEU A 226 16.64 -18.16 1.22
C LEU A 226 16.35 -16.88 0.45
N ILE A 227 15.45 -16.97 -0.53
CA ILE A 227 14.92 -15.84 -1.31
C ILE A 227 13.48 -15.61 -0.87
N GLY A 228 13.18 -14.39 -0.41
CA GLY A 228 11.92 -14.03 0.23
C GLY A 228 12.00 -13.99 1.76
N PRO A 229 10.86 -13.86 2.47
CA PRO A 229 10.84 -13.65 3.91
C PRO A 229 11.32 -14.88 4.70
N SER A 230 12.20 -14.65 5.69
CA SER A 230 12.62 -15.68 6.67
C SER A 230 11.53 -16.06 7.66
N GLU A 231 10.50 -15.20 7.78
CA GLU A 231 9.34 -15.42 8.62
C GLU A 231 8.08 -14.85 8.00
N ARG A 232 6.94 -15.51 8.22
CA ARG A 232 5.64 -15.04 7.75
C ARG A 232 4.63 -15.06 8.90
N PHE A 233 3.70 -14.12 8.87
CA PHE A 233 2.67 -13.96 9.88
C PHE A 233 1.30 -14.31 9.30
N CYS A 234 0.51 -15.08 10.04
CA CYS A 234 -0.86 -15.36 9.63
C CYS A 234 -1.72 -14.13 9.90
N ARG A 235 -2.21 -13.49 8.84
CA ARG A 235 -3.00 -12.27 8.94
C ARG A 235 -4.45 -12.57 9.29
N ASN A 236 -5.19 -11.52 9.64
CA ASN A 236 -6.62 -11.62 9.97
C ASN A 236 -7.48 -12.13 8.80
N ASP A 237 -7.00 -11.97 7.57
CA ASP A 237 -7.61 -12.49 6.34
C ASP A 237 -7.28 -13.97 6.07
N VAL A 238 -6.60 -14.65 7.01
CA VAL A 238 -6.23 -16.07 6.92
C VAL A 238 -5.23 -16.36 5.78
N THR A 239 -4.46 -15.35 5.40
CA THR A 239 -3.32 -15.48 4.49
C THR A 239 -2.00 -15.24 5.22
N TRP A 240 -0.93 -15.86 4.73
CA TRP A 240 0.41 -15.56 5.20
C TRP A 240 0.87 -14.22 4.61
N SER A 241 1.52 -13.40 5.42
CA SER A 241 2.17 -12.16 4.97
C SER A 241 3.34 -12.44 4.03
N GLY A 242 3.62 -11.52 3.11
CA GLY A 242 4.73 -11.63 2.17
C GLY A 242 4.59 -12.77 1.16
N ASP A 243 5.51 -12.81 0.20
CA ASP A 243 5.62 -13.90 -0.75
C ASP A 243 6.08 -15.19 -0.02
N GLU A 244 5.71 -16.35 -0.55
CA GLU A 244 6.28 -17.60 -0.04
C GLU A 244 7.80 -17.66 -0.36
N PRO A 245 8.66 -18.23 0.49
CA PRO A 245 10.09 -18.19 0.22
C PRO A 245 10.59 -19.43 -0.53
N LEU A 246 11.68 -19.26 -1.26
CA LEU A 246 12.34 -20.31 -2.04
C LEU A 246 13.83 -20.44 -1.65
N CYS A 247 14.35 -21.67 -1.64
CA CYS A 247 15.77 -21.93 -1.43
C CYS A 247 16.49 -22.17 -2.77
N LEU A 248 17.39 -21.25 -3.14
CA LEU A 248 18.20 -21.34 -4.36
C LEU A 248 19.65 -21.74 -4.06
N PRO A 249 20.34 -22.50 -4.93
CA PRO A 249 21.73 -22.90 -4.69
C PRO A 249 22.67 -21.68 -4.57
N THR A 250 23.52 -21.66 -3.54
CA THR A 250 24.46 -20.55 -3.25
C THR A 250 25.34 -20.19 -4.45
N ASN A 251 25.80 -21.18 -5.21
CA ASN A 251 26.75 -20.98 -6.30
C ASN A 251 26.17 -20.15 -7.47
N ASN A 252 24.86 -19.95 -7.49
CA ASN A 252 24.16 -19.23 -8.57
C ASN A 252 23.43 -17.97 -8.10
N VAL A 253 23.44 -17.68 -6.80
CA VAL A 253 22.95 -16.43 -6.20
C VAL A 253 24.17 -15.60 -5.81
N LEU A 254 24.35 -14.47 -6.47
CA LEU A 254 25.49 -13.59 -6.26
C LEU A 254 25.23 -12.63 -5.09
N ASN A 255 24.01 -12.10 -4.99
CA ASN A 255 23.56 -11.28 -3.88
C ASN A 255 22.03 -11.37 -3.76
N PHE A 256 21.52 -11.46 -2.55
CA PHE A 256 20.11 -11.22 -2.24
C PHE A 256 20.06 -10.27 -1.06
N CYS A 257 19.29 -9.19 -1.18
CA CYS A 257 19.11 -8.23 -0.09
C CYS A 257 17.67 -7.75 -0.03
N ASN A 258 17.01 -8.14 1.06
CA ASN A 258 15.67 -7.73 1.47
C ASN A 258 15.71 -6.69 2.61
N PHE A 259 16.90 -6.22 2.97
CA PHE A 259 17.19 -5.20 3.99
C PHE A 259 16.68 -5.46 5.43
N ASP A 260 16.02 -6.57 5.73
CA ASP A 260 15.48 -6.86 7.06
C ASP A 260 16.54 -7.03 8.16
N GLU A 261 17.72 -7.56 7.81
CA GLU A 261 18.84 -7.70 8.74
C GLU A 261 19.48 -6.34 9.04
N PRO A 262 20.12 -6.08 10.20
CA PRO A 262 20.62 -4.75 10.58
C PRO A 262 21.48 -4.02 9.52
N GLY A 263 22.23 -4.75 8.70
CA GLY A 263 23.05 -4.19 7.61
C GLY A 263 22.27 -3.87 6.33
N THR A 264 23.01 -3.59 5.26
CA THR A 264 22.48 -3.30 3.91
C THR A 264 22.99 -4.30 2.86
N CYS A 265 23.45 -5.49 3.28
CA CYS A 265 23.98 -6.54 2.40
C CYS A 265 25.04 -6.04 1.38
N ASN A 266 25.94 -5.16 1.83
CA ASN A 266 26.98 -4.49 1.06
C ASN A 266 26.49 -3.43 0.04
N TRP A 267 25.22 -3.03 0.10
CA TRP A 267 24.74 -1.82 -0.56
C TRP A 267 25.16 -0.58 0.24
N ASN A 268 26.21 0.08 -0.23
CA ASN A 268 26.83 1.22 0.43
C ASN A 268 26.65 2.50 -0.41
N PRO A 269 26.73 3.70 0.18
CA PRO A 269 26.83 4.93 -0.58
C PRO A 269 27.98 4.87 -1.60
N ASP A 270 27.72 5.30 -2.83
CA ASP A 270 28.75 5.31 -3.88
C ASP A 270 29.65 6.55 -3.75
N ILE A 271 30.89 6.35 -3.30
CA ILE A 271 31.89 7.41 -3.11
C ILE A 271 32.87 7.56 -4.29
N SER A 272 32.61 6.91 -5.42
CA SER A 272 33.56 6.86 -6.54
C SER A 272 33.64 8.15 -7.37
N ASP A 273 32.68 9.06 -7.22
CA ASP A 273 32.67 10.36 -7.89
C ASP A 273 32.63 11.46 -6.82
N PRO A 274 33.80 11.86 -6.28
CA PRO A 274 33.89 12.84 -5.20
C PRO A 274 33.49 14.26 -5.61
N ASP A 275 33.31 14.51 -6.92
CA ASP A 275 32.86 15.80 -7.46
C ASP A 275 31.31 15.88 -7.58
N GLN A 276 30.58 14.78 -7.31
CA GLN A 276 29.12 14.75 -7.27
C GLN A 276 28.60 14.76 -5.82
N ASP A 277 27.71 15.71 -5.51
CA ASP A 277 27.00 15.79 -4.23
C ASP A 277 25.79 14.82 -4.25
N TYR A 278 26.05 13.52 -4.09
CA TYR A 278 24.99 12.53 -3.98
C TYR A 278 24.31 12.61 -2.62
N GLU A 279 22.98 12.68 -2.61
CA GLU A 279 22.20 12.55 -1.38
C GLU A 279 22.10 11.08 -0.93
N GLU A 280 21.89 10.88 0.37
CA GLU A 280 21.94 9.58 1.01
C GLU A 280 20.64 8.77 0.84
N TRP A 281 20.79 7.50 0.50
CA TRP A 281 19.72 6.52 0.65
C TRP A 281 19.50 6.21 2.13
N SER A 282 18.24 6.15 2.54
CA SER A 282 17.85 5.85 3.91
C SER A 282 17.27 4.45 4.01
N LYS A 283 17.64 3.70 5.04
CA LYS A 283 16.96 2.46 5.43
C LYS A 283 15.80 2.81 6.35
N GLN A 284 14.59 2.30 6.06
CA GLN A 284 13.37 2.65 6.78
C GLN A 284 12.47 1.42 6.99
N ALA A 285 11.72 1.42 8.09
CA ALA A 285 10.62 0.49 8.33
C ALA A 285 9.29 1.26 8.41
N GLY A 286 8.20 0.66 7.92
CA GLY A 286 6.90 1.32 7.82
C GLY A 286 6.86 2.43 6.77
N SER A 287 5.93 3.37 6.91
CA SER A 287 5.72 4.45 5.94
C SER A 287 6.94 5.37 5.77
N THR A 288 7.10 5.93 4.56
CA THR A 288 8.06 7.01 4.29
C THR A 288 7.78 8.26 5.14
N LYS A 289 8.79 9.13 5.28
CA LYS A 289 8.69 10.34 6.12
C LYS A 289 7.63 11.32 5.62
N THR A 290 7.58 11.54 4.31
CA THR A 290 6.51 12.35 3.71
C THR A 290 5.25 11.48 3.55
N PRO A 291 4.07 11.93 4.02
CA PRO A 291 2.85 11.15 3.86
C PRO A 291 2.47 10.98 2.38
N ARG A 292 2.08 9.76 2.01
CA ARG A 292 1.55 9.36 0.67
C ARG A 292 2.58 9.35 -0.46
N THR A 293 3.86 9.30 -0.16
CA THR A 293 4.92 9.41 -1.18
C THR A 293 5.65 8.09 -1.43
N GLY A 294 5.55 7.11 -0.54
CA GLY A 294 6.14 5.78 -0.73
C GLY A 294 5.28 4.66 -0.15
N PRO A 295 5.82 3.44 -0.05
CA PRO A 295 5.10 2.30 0.47
C PRO A 295 4.86 2.42 1.98
N VAL A 296 3.74 1.86 2.44
CA VAL A 296 3.39 1.81 3.88
C VAL A 296 4.15 0.70 4.62
N PHE A 297 4.49 -0.37 3.89
CA PHE A 297 5.20 -1.55 4.38
C PHE A 297 6.29 -1.96 3.40
N ASP A 298 7.31 -2.67 3.90
CA ASP A 298 8.30 -3.35 3.06
C ASP A 298 7.64 -4.37 2.12
N HIS A 299 8.33 -4.78 1.06
CA HIS A 299 7.80 -5.79 0.14
C HIS A 299 7.93 -7.20 0.72
N THR A 300 9.04 -7.47 1.40
CA THR A 300 9.44 -8.82 1.84
C THR A 300 8.44 -9.45 2.81
N ARG A 301 8.18 -8.78 3.93
CA ARG A 301 7.32 -9.24 5.02
C ARG A 301 5.89 -8.71 4.88
N GLU A 302 5.72 -7.60 4.16
CA GLU A 302 4.48 -6.81 4.09
C GLU A 302 4.01 -6.35 5.47
N THR A 303 4.94 -5.87 6.31
CA THR A 303 4.65 -5.41 7.67
C THR A 303 5.31 -4.06 7.98
N SER A 304 4.94 -3.45 9.10
CA SER A 304 5.65 -2.25 9.59
C SER A 304 7.01 -2.55 10.23
N GLU A 305 7.37 -3.81 10.40
CA GLU A 305 8.63 -4.25 11.02
C GLU A 305 9.73 -4.54 10.00
N GLY A 306 9.35 -4.78 8.73
CA GLY A 306 10.31 -5.01 7.67
C GLY A 306 10.94 -3.73 7.16
N PHE A 307 12.11 -3.87 6.54
CA PHE A 307 12.92 -2.74 6.12
C PHE A 307 13.09 -2.70 4.61
N TYR A 308 13.20 -1.50 4.08
CA TYR A 308 13.55 -1.24 2.69
C TYR A 308 14.49 -0.04 2.59
N MET A 309 15.14 0.12 1.44
CA MET A 309 15.95 1.30 1.14
C MET A 309 15.10 2.30 0.36
N TYR A 310 15.16 3.59 0.72
CA TYR A 310 14.42 4.62 0.02
C TYR A 310 15.17 5.95 -0.06
N VAL A 311 14.73 6.79 -0.99
CA VAL A 311 15.18 8.17 -1.15
C VAL A 311 14.00 9.11 -0.96
N GLU A 312 14.21 10.15 -0.14
CA GLU A 312 13.24 11.21 0.08
C GLU A 312 13.30 12.19 -1.09
N SER A 313 12.40 12.00 -2.06
CA SER A 313 12.32 12.84 -3.27
C SER A 313 11.24 13.92 -3.18
N SER A 314 10.43 13.92 -2.12
CA SER A 314 9.31 14.85 -1.99
C SER A 314 9.76 16.29 -1.68
N GLU A 315 9.26 17.25 -2.46
CA GLU A 315 9.71 18.65 -2.39
C GLU A 315 9.07 19.48 -1.26
N LYS A 316 8.12 18.91 -0.52
CA LYS A 316 7.34 19.60 0.53
C LYS A 316 8.19 20.19 1.67
N TYR A 317 9.46 19.80 1.81
CA TYR A 317 10.33 20.18 2.92
C TYR A 317 11.72 20.72 2.54
N LYS A 318 12.06 20.88 1.25
CA LYS A 318 13.32 21.52 0.82
C LYS A 318 13.07 22.53 -0.32
N PRO A 319 12.83 23.81 -0.02
CA PRO A 319 12.79 24.84 -1.05
C PRO A 319 14.23 25.17 -1.50
N THR A 320 14.39 25.31 -2.82
CA THR A 320 15.54 25.93 -3.54
C THR A 320 16.83 25.11 -3.68
N GLN A 321 17.12 24.66 -4.90
CA GLN A 321 18.10 25.26 -5.83
C GLN A 321 17.87 24.67 -7.24
N ASN A 322 18.31 25.37 -8.30
CA ASN A 322 18.31 24.89 -9.69
C ASN A 322 19.27 23.71 -9.91
N GLN A 323 19.18 22.65 -9.10
CA GLN A 323 20.07 21.51 -9.12
C GLN A 323 19.25 20.22 -9.21
N THR A 324 19.63 19.36 -10.14
CA THR A 324 19.16 17.97 -10.18
C THR A 324 19.72 17.23 -8.99
N ARG A 325 18.86 16.56 -8.21
CA ARG A 325 19.28 15.78 -7.04
C ARG A 325 19.56 14.36 -7.49
N LYS A 326 20.70 13.81 -7.07
CA LYS A 326 21.09 12.44 -7.42
C LYS A 326 21.34 11.61 -6.18
N PHE A 327 20.96 10.35 -6.23
CA PHE A 327 21.19 9.38 -5.16
C PHE A 327 21.82 8.14 -5.74
N ARG A 328 22.79 7.56 -5.04
CA ARG A 328 23.54 6.42 -5.57
C ARG A 328 23.95 5.44 -4.48
N ILE A 329 23.54 4.17 -4.64
CA ILE A 329 24.03 3.04 -3.85
C ILE A 329 24.75 2.04 -4.74
N ARG A 330 25.79 1.43 -4.19
CA ARG A 330 26.66 0.48 -4.87
C ARG A 330 26.77 -0.80 -4.08
N ASN A 331 26.66 -1.92 -4.77
CA ASN A 331 27.12 -3.23 -4.29
C ASN A 331 28.38 -3.61 -5.06
N SER A 332 29.52 -3.56 -4.38
CA SER A 332 30.82 -3.81 -5.00
C SER A 332 31.25 -5.27 -4.92
N ASN A 333 32.19 -5.65 -5.79
CA ASN A 333 32.92 -6.91 -5.68
C ASN A 333 32.02 -8.16 -5.79
N ILE A 334 31.02 -8.11 -6.68
CA ILE A 334 30.19 -9.26 -6.99
C ILE A 334 30.95 -10.16 -7.98
N SER A 335 31.43 -11.33 -7.54
CA SER A 335 32.05 -12.35 -8.40
C SER A 335 31.15 -13.56 -8.60
N HIS A 336 31.25 -14.17 -9.78
CA HIS A 336 30.91 -15.57 -10.00
C HIS A 336 32.15 -16.40 -9.62
N GLY A 337 32.05 -17.33 -8.65
CA GLY A 337 33.22 -18.04 -8.07
C GLY A 337 34.07 -18.79 -9.11
N ASP A 338 35.36 -19.08 -8.91
CA ASP A 338 36.31 -18.95 -7.79
C ASP A 338 37.56 -18.20 -8.27
N VAL A 339 38.02 -17.13 -7.59
CA VAL A 339 39.46 -16.77 -7.40
C VAL A 339 39.58 -15.77 -6.23
N GLU A 340 40.45 -16.07 -5.27
CA GLU A 340 41.00 -15.13 -4.29
C GLU A 340 41.92 -14.09 -4.96
N GLY A 341 41.68 -12.81 -4.69
CA GLY A 341 42.67 -11.74 -4.83
C GLY A 341 42.62 -10.97 -6.16
N GLY A 342 42.14 -9.72 -6.09
CA GLY A 342 42.30 -8.75 -7.17
C GLY A 342 41.39 -7.54 -7.01
N VAL A 343 41.99 -6.35 -6.90
CA VAL A 343 41.28 -5.06 -7.00
C VAL A 343 41.05 -4.76 -8.49
N CYS A 344 39.80 -4.79 -8.94
CA CYS A 344 39.44 -4.35 -10.29
C CYS A 344 38.92 -2.91 -10.25
N MET A 345 39.73 -1.95 -10.72
CA MET A 345 39.26 -0.62 -11.11
C MET A 345 38.90 -0.65 -12.60
N SER A 346 37.62 -0.55 -12.94
CA SER A 346 37.15 -0.30 -14.31
C SER A 346 36.40 1.03 -14.34
N SER A 347 36.91 2.00 -15.09
CA SER A 347 36.43 3.38 -15.15
C SER A 347 35.23 3.61 -16.09
N GLN A 348 34.55 2.56 -16.57
CA GLN A 348 33.44 2.69 -17.52
C GLN A 348 32.15 2.08 -16.96
N THR A 349 31.30 2.93 -16.38
CA THR A 349 29.91 2.59 -16.02
C THR A 349 29.10 2.39 -17.29
N LYS A 350 28.41 1.25 -17.42
CA LYS A 350 27.48 0.97 -18.53
C LYS A 350 26.05 0.99 -18.02
N LEU A 351 25.20 1.85 -18.59
CA LEU A 351 23.76 1.82 -18.33
C LEU A 351 23.16 0.52 -18.88
N ILE A 352 22.54 -0.27 -18.00
CA ILE A 352 21.89 -1.55 -18.37
C ILE A 352 20.36 -1.44 -18.43
N TRP A 353 19.78 -0.48 -17.72
CA TRP A 353 18.34 -0.26 -17.64
C TRP A 353 18.04 1.12 -17.06
N LYS A 354 16.89 1.69 -17.43
CA LYS A 354 16.35 2.94 -16.91
C LYS A 354 14.82 2.84 -16.86
N ASP A 355 14.22 3.44 -15.84
CA ASP A 355 12.78 3.73 -15.74
C ASP A 355 12.58 5.26 -15.67
N ASP A 356 11.38 5.70 -16.02
CA ASP A 356 10.94 7.09 -15.83
C ASP A 356 9.45 7.16 -15.48
N GLY A 357 9.08 8.17 -14.68
CA GLY A 357 7.70 8.44 -14.27
C GLY A 357 7.42 8.26 -12.77
N THR A 358 6.27 8.77 -12.33
CA THR A 358 5.76 8.56 -10.96
C THR A 358 4.94 7.29 -10.92
N ASN A 359 5.39 6.34 -10.11
CA ASN A 359 4.65 5.11 -9.86
C ASN A 359 3.73 5.30 -8.65
N SER A 360 2.60 4.58 -8.62
CA SER A 360 1.72 4.54 -7.43
C SER A 360 2.49 4.04 -6.19
N GLN A 361 1.90 4.12 -4.99
CA GLN A 361 2.47 3.58 -3.74
C GLN A 361 2.64 2.03 -3.71
N LYS A 362 2.56 1.35 -4.85
CA LYS A 362 2.67 -0.09 -4.98
C LYS A 362 4.09 -0.48 -5.35
N TRP A 363 4.56 -1.58 -4.76
CA TRP A 363 5.78 -2.24 -5.19
C TRP A 363 5.64 -2.73 -6.64
N ILE A 364 6.66 -2.45 -7.45
CA ILE A 364 6.70 -2.86 -8.84
C ILE A 364 7.96 -3.70 -9.05
N ARG A 365 7.75 -4.94 -9.50
CA ARG A 365 8.84 -5.86 -9.82
C ARG A 365 9.49 -5.48 -11.15
N ARG A 366 10.82 -5.50 -11.18
CA ARG A 366 11.63 -5.26 -12.38
C ARG A 366 12.66 -6.37 -12.53
N ILE A 367 12.82 -6.86 -13.76
CA ILE A 367 13.76 -7.94 -14.09
C ILE A 367 14.65 -7.45 -15.22
N ILE A 368 15.95 -7.40 -14.94
CA ILE A 368 16.94 -6.84 -15.84
C ILE A 368 17.92 -7.96 -16.19
N SER A 369 17.85 -8.43 -17.43
CA SER A 369 18.77 -9.44 -17.95
C SER A 369 19.89 -8.77 -18.73
N THR A 370 21.14 -9.04 -18.35
CA THR A 370 22.32 -8.55 -19.06
C THR A 370 23.37 -9.64 -19.21
N GLN A 371 24.02 -9.68 -20.37
CA GLN A 371 25.12 -10.60 -20.64
C GLN A 371 26.42 -9.97 -20.15
N ILE A 372 26.90 -10.43 -19.01
CA ILE A 372 28.18 -10.01 -18.45
C ILE A 372 29.24 -11.00 -18.96
N LYS A 373 30.12 -10.54 -19.85
CA LYS A 373 31.28 -11.34 -20.26
C LYS A 373 32.37 -11.18 -19.20
N PRO A 374 32.81 -12.26 -18.52
CA PRO A 374 34.00 -12.20 -17.68
C PRO A 374 35.17 -11.74 -18.56
N ASP A 375 35.97 -10.79 -18.08
CA ASP A 375 37.29 -10.61 -18.68
C ASP A 375 38.19 -11.80 -18.31
N SER A 376 39.36 -11.88 -18.95
CA SER A 376 40.33 -12.98 -18.78
C SER A 376 40.89 -13.16 -17.35
N MET A 377 40.41 -12.37 -16.37
CA MET A 377 40.83 -12.39 -14.97
C MET A 377 39.69 -12.71 -13.97
N GLY A 378 38.47 -13.03 -14.43
CA GLY A 378 37.37 -13.41 -13.53
C GLY A 378 36.64 -12.20 -12.92
N LYS A 379 36.32 -11.21 -13.77
CA LYS A 379 35.82 -9.88 -13.41
C LYS A 379 34.79 -9.84 -12.26
N MET A 380 35.18 -9.11 -11.20
CA MET A 380 34.30 -8.51 -10.19
C MET A 380 33.45 -7.41 -10.83
N ILE A 381 32.14 -7.42 -10.61
CA ILE A 381 31.24 -6.35 -11.05
C ILE A 381 30.76 -5.51 -9.86
N ASP A 382 30.64 -4.22 -10.10
CA ASP A 382 29.91 -3.30 -9.23
C ASP A 382 28.53 -3.07 -9.83
N ILE A 383 27.49 -3.23 -9.03
CA ILE A 383 26.13 -2.84 -9.40
C ILE A 383 25.79 -1.54 -8.70
N ILE A 384 25.25 -0.61 -9.48
CA ILE A 384 24.99 0.76 -9.06
C ILE A 384 23.53 1.07 -9.38
N ILE A 385 22.80 1.49 -8.36
CA ILE A 385 21.44 2.01 -8.51
C ILE A 385 21.55 3.52 -8.33
N GLU A 386 21.18 4.24 -9.39
CA GLU A 386 21.18 5.70 -9.43
C GLU A 386 19.74 6.20 -9.62
N VAL A 387 19.37 7.19 -8.81
CA VAL A 387 18.11 7.94 -8.95
C VAL A 387 18.47 9.37 -9.30
N ASP A 388 17.87 9.88 -10.39
CA ASP A 388 17.97 11.27 -10.81
C ASP A 388 16.60 11.93 -10.67
N ILE A 389 16.51 12.92 -9.79
CA ILE A 389 15.32 13.75 -9.61
C ILE A 389 15.50 15.01 -10.45
N GLY A 390 14.71 15.08 -11.52
CA GLY A 390 14.67 16.22 -12.41
C GLY A 390 14.12 17.49 -11.75
N GLN A 391 13.99 18.57 -12.53
CA GLN A 391 13.28 19.79 -12.13
C GLN A 391 11.81 19.71 -12.55
N SER A 392 10.89 20.16 -11.70
CA SER A 392 9.46 20.28 -12.04
C SER A 392 8.94 21.65 -11.65
N ALA A 393 7.98 22.13 -12.44
CA ALA A 393 7.23 23.35 -12.14
C ALA A 393 6.22 23.14 -10.98
N THR A 394 5.94 21.90 -10.60
CA THR A 394 5.04 21.52 -9.49
C THR A 394 5.75 20.60 -8.50
N PRO A 395 5.55 20.77 -7.17
CA PRO A 395 6.16 19.90 -6.17
C PRO A 395 5.82 18.42 -6.39
N TRP A 396 6.82 17.56 -6.33
CA TRP A 396 6.63 16.10 -6.37
C TRP A 396 6.19 15.60 -4.99
N GLU A 397 5.16 14.75 -4.97
CA GLU A 397 4.76 13.94 -3.81
C GLU A 397 5.06 12.46 -4.10
N SER A 398 6.34 12.13 -4.26
CA SER A 398 6.78 10.76 -4.49
C SER A 398 8.15 10.57 -3.88
N ASP A 399 8.38 9.38 -3.35
CA ASP A 399 9.65 8.80 -2.93
C ASP A 399 9.95 7.61 -3.83
N ILE A 400 11.20 7.16 -3.84
CA ILE A 400 11.60 5.94 -4.55
C ILE A 400 12.14 4.97 -3.52
N ALA A 401 11.60 3.76 -3.52
CA ALA A 401 11.97 2.69 -2.61
C ALA A 401 12.38 1.44 -3.41
N VAL A 402 13.34 0.69 -2.87
CA VAL A 402 13.81 -0.59 -3.40
C VAL A 402 13.86 -1.62 -2.28
N ASP A 403 13.47 -2.84 -2.61
CA ASP A 403 13.46 -3.99 -1.72
C ASP A 403 13.63 -5.28 -2.54
N ASP A 404 13.96 -6.38 -1.88
CA ASP A 404 14.13 -7.72 -2.48
C ASP A 404 15.07 -7.78 -3.70
N ILE A 405 16.25 -7.13 -3.59
CA ILE A 405 17.22 -7.10 -4.68
C ILE A 405 17.89 -8.46 -4.83
N LEU A 406 17.53 -9.21 -5.88
CA LEU A 406 18.14 -10.49 -6.26
C LEU A 406 19.06 -10.33 -7.47
N ILE A 407 20.33 -10.69 -7.29
CA ILE A 407 21.34 -10.77 -8.34
C ILE A 407 21.74 -12.24 -8.45
N ALA A 408 21.38 -12.88 -9.57
CA ALA A 408 21.59 -14.30 -9.79
C ALA A 408 21.77 -14.61 -11.28
N SER A 409 22.21 -15.82 -11.60
CA SER A 409 22.23 -16.28 -13.00
C SER A 409 20.83 -16.30 -13.62
N CYS A 410 20.72 -16.12 -14.95
CA CYS A 410 19.41 -16.09 -15.63
C CYS A 410 18.56 -17.34 -15.37
N ASN A 411 19.18 -18.52 -15.22
CA ASN A 411 18.47 -19.77 -14.91
C ASN A 411 17.80 -19.71 -13.53
N GLN A 412 18.45 -19.07 -12.55
CA GLN A 412 17.88 -18.90 -11.22
C GLN A 412 16.81 -17.81 -11.20
N ILE A 413 17.00 -16.71 -11.93
CA ILE A 413 15.94 -15.70 -12.11
C ILE A 413 14.68 -16.36 -12.67
N LYS A 414 14.82 -17.17 -13.72
CA LYS A 414 13.69 -17.92 -14.29
C LYS A 414 13.06 -18.89 -13.30
N THR A 415 13.89 -19.59 -12.51
CA THR A 415 13.39 -20.51 -11.47
C THR A 415 12.57 -19.75 -10.43
N TYR A 416 13.02 -18.55 -10.04
CA TYR A 416 12.31 -17.67 -9.12
C TYR A 416 11.03 -17.11 -9.74
N GLU A 417 11.04 -16.69 -11.01
CA GLU A 417 9.85 -16.26 -11.76
C GLU A 417 8.80 -17.37 -11.83
N ASP A 418 9.17 -18.55 -12.32
CA ASP A 418 8.26 -19.71 -12.42
C ASP A 418 7.68 -20.09 -11.06
N TRP A 419 8.46 -19.89 -10.00
CA TRP A 419 8.03 -20.15 -8.63
C TRP A 419 7.02 -19.10 -8.16
N LEU A 420 7.29 -17.82 -8.39
CA LEU A 420 6.38 -16.71 -8.10
C LEU A 420 5.06 -16.83 -8.87
N GLU A 421 5.09 -17.17 -10.17
CA GLU A 421 3.85 -17.33 -10.94
C GLU A 421 2.94 -18.44 -10.40
N LYS A 422 3.52 -19.50 -9.83
CA LYS A 422 2.78 -20.62 -9.25
C LYS A 422 2.27 -20.37 -7.84
N HIS A 423 2.94 -19.50 -7.08
CA HIS A 423 2.69 -19.28 -5.65
C HIS A 423 2.34 -17.83 -5.32
N ALA A 424 2.14 -16.98 -6.33
CA ALA A 424 1.59 -15.65 -6.16
C ALA A 424 0.21 -15.77 -5.51
N SER A 425 0.02 -15.10 -4.38
CA SER A 425 -1.29 -14.89 -3.79
C SER A 425 -2.10 -13.98 -4.72
N THR A 426 -2.73 -14.57 -5.75
CA THR A 426 -3.69 -13.96 -6.68
C THR A 426 -3.62 -12.44 -6.81
N MET A 427 -2.75 -11.93 -7.68
CA MET A 427 -2.88 -10.58 -8.24
C MET A 427 -2.81 -10.61 -9.77
N VAL A 428 -4.00 -10.49 -10.38
CA VAL A 428 -4.33 -10.12 -11.78
C VAL A 428 -4.23 -11.23 -12.85
N PRO A 429 -5.22 -11.35 -13.77
CA PRO A 429 -5.30 -12.43 -14.74
C PRO A 429 -4.28 -12.27 -15.88
N GLN A 430 -3.82 -13.41 -16.39
CA GLN A 430 -3.09 -13.48 -17.66
C GLN A 430 -3.90 -12.89 -18.82
N PRO A 431 -3.26 -12.25 -19.80
CA PRO A 431 -3.94 -11.87 -21.03
C PRO A 431 -4.30 -13.14 -21.79
N VAL A 432 -5.60 -13.40 -21.92
CA VAL A 432 -6.11 -14.34 -22.92
C VAL A 432 -6.01 -13.62 -24.27
N GLY A 433 -5.36 -14.28 -25.23
CA GLY A 433 -4.96 -13.71 -26.52
C GLY A 433 -6.06 -13.40 -27.51
#